data_AF-A0A536PB72-F1
#
_entry.id   AF-A0A536PB72-F1
#
_cell.length_a   1.000
_cell.length_b   1.000
_cell.length_c   1.000
_cell.angle_alpha   90.00
_cell.angle_beta   90.00
_cell.angle_gamma   90.00
#
_symmetry.space_group_name_H-M   'P 1'
#
loop_
_entity.id
_entity.type
_entity.pdbx_description
1 polymer ?
#
loop_
_entity_poly.entity_id
_entity_poly.type
_entity_poly.pdbx_seq_one_letter_code
_entity_poly.pdbx_strand_id
1 'polypeptide(L)'
;MSNPAWGRQPQQHDRLRGQREFVRILAEAGPLRDWLTIEDPAYQYWILATPEIQHILVWEQGWSHDRYEAWLYMSLETSLLPQALALMP
;
A
#
# COMPACT_ATOMS: atom_id res chain seq x y z
N MET A 1 -27.84 7.34 15.26
CA MET A 1 -27.04 6.74 14.19
C MET A 1 -26.79 7.81 13.14
N SER A 2 -25.64 8.49 13.21
CA SER A 2 -25.27 9.52 12.23
C SER A 2 -23.83 9.28 11.79
N ASN A 3 -23.68 9.03 10.50
CA ASN A 3 -22.44 8.89 9.75
C ASN A 3 -21.65 10.21 9.82
N PRO A 4 -20.43 10.25 10.40
CA PRO A 4 -19.61 11.44 10.32
C PRO A 4 -18.96 11.46 8.95
N ALA A 5 -19.45 12.36 8.09
CA ALA A 5 -18.79 12.75 6.87
C ALA A 5 -17.31 13.06 7.17
N TRP A 6 -16.45 12.19 6.64
CA TRP A 6 -15.01 12.25 6.62
C TRP A 6 -14.51 13.64 6.21
N GLY A 7 -14.23 14.50 7.19
CA GLY A 7 -13.63 15.82 7.01
C GLY A 7 -12.16 15.78 6.57
N ARG A 8 -11.79 14.85 5.66
CA ARG A 8 -10.41 14.58 5.25
C ARG A 8 -10.21 14.50 3.73
N GLN A 9 -10.66 15.50 2.98
CA GLN A 9 -10.41 15.55 1.53
C GLN A 9 -9.02 16.10 1.13
N PRO A 10 -8.37 17.04 1.86
CA PRO A 10 -7.03 17.52 1.49
C PRO A 10 -5.92 16.47 1.69
N GLN A 11 -6.02 15.61 2.70
CA GLN A 11 -4.96 14.66 3.06
C GLN A 11 -4.78 13.55 2.01
N GLN A 12 -5.84 13.22 1.26
CA GLN A 12 -5.79 12.13 0.29
C GLN A 12 -4.91 12.48 -0.92
N HIS A 13 -4.91 13.76 -1.33
CA HIS A 13 -4.17 14.22 -2.50
C HIS A 13 -2.65 14.27 -2.25
N ASP A 14 -2.25 14.80 -1.09
CA ASP A 14 -0.83 14.84 -0.68
C ASP A 14 -0.28 13.44 -0.41
N ARG A 15 -1.11 12.55 0.15
CA ARG A 15 -0.74 11.15 0.36
C ARG A 15 -0.55 10.45 -0.98
N LEU A 16 -1.45 10.60 -1.95
CA LEU A 16 -1.33 9.96 -3.27
C LEU A 16 -0.06 10.43 -3.98
N ARG A 17 0.29 11.72 -3.84
CA ARG A 17 1.54 12.27 -4.35
C ARG A 17 2.77 11.64 -3.69
N GLY A 18 2.81 11.54 -2.35
CA GLY A 18 3.92 10.91 -1.63
C GLY A 18 4.07 9.42 -1.95
N GLN A 19 2.97 8.72 -2.19
CA GLN A 19 2.98 7.31 -2.54
C GLN A 19 3.39 7.05 -3.99
N ARG A 20 3.01 7.93 -4.92
CA ARG A 20 3.54 7.93 -6.29
C ARG A 20 5.06 8.10 -6.29
N GLU A 21 5.56 9.01 -5.47
CA GLU A 21 6.99 9.25 -5.33
C GLU A 21 7.73 8.03 -4.75
N PHE A 22 7.14 7.37 -3.75
CA PHE A 22 7.67 6.12 -3.22
C PHE A 22 7.77 5.01 -4.29
N VAL A 23 6.71 4.82 -5.08
CA VAL A 23 6.71 3.81 -6.16
C VAL A 23 7.72 4.17 -7.26
N ARG A 24 7.90 5.46 -7.56
CA ARG A 24 8.95 5.92 -8.48
C ARG A 24 10.34 5.54 -7.99
N ILE A 25 10.65 5.81 -6.72
CA ILE A 25 11.94 5.43 -6.09
C ILE A 25 12.13 3.91 -6.12
N LEU A 26 11.07 3.15 -5.86
CA LEU A 26 11.11 1.69 -5.88
C LEU A 26 11.43 1.15 -7.29
N ALA A 27 10.81 1.72 -8.33
CA ALA A 27 11.10 1.38 -9.72
C ALA A 27 12.53 1.75 -10.16
N GLU A 28 13.11 2.80 -9.57
CA GLU A 28 14.52 3.17 -9.80
C GLU A 28 15.50 2.20 -9.12
N ALA A 29 15.10 1.59 -8.00
CA ALA A 29 15.93 0.64 -7.25
C ALA A 29 15.94 -0.78 -7.85
N GLY A 30 14.95 -1.13 -8.68
CA GLY A 30 14.87 -2.45 -9.30
C GLY A 30 13.57 -2.68 -10.07
N PRO A 31 13.46 -3.80 -10.79
CA PRO A 31 12.26 -4.10 -11.57
C PRO A 31 11.05 -4.26 -10.65
N LEU A 32 9.95 -3.56 -10.98
CA LEU A 32 8.62 -3.89 -10.48
C LEU A 32 8.06 -5.08 -11.26
N ARG A 33 6.98 -5.65 -10.75
CA ARG A 33 6.30 -6.78 -11.41
C ARG A 33 5.83 -6.42 -12.84
N ASP A 34 6.09 -7.30 -13.79
CA ASP A 34 5.98 -7.05 -15.24
C ASP A 34 4.60 -6.55 -15.76
N TRP A 35 3.52 -6.80 -15.03
CA TRP A 35 2.16 -6.38 -15.42
C TRP A 35 1.75 -5.02 -14.83
N LEU A 36 2.60 -4.38 -14.04
CA LEU A 36 2.35 -3.07 -13.45
C LEU A 36 2.85 -1.97 -14.40
N THR A 37 1.95 -1.29 -15.11
CA THR A 37 2.28 0.01 -15.73
C THR A 37 2.49 1.04 -14.62
N ILE A 38 3.41 2.00 -14.76
CA ILE A 38 3.81 2.97 -13.71
C ILE A 38 2.62 3.64 -12.95
N GLU A 39 1.43 3.73 -13.56
CA GLU A 39 0.23 4.28 -12.94
C GLU A 39 -0.50 3.33 -11.96
N ASP A 40 -0.34 2.01 -12.13
CA ASP A 40 -1.02 0.94 -11.38
C ASP A 40 -0.39 0.58 -10.00
N PRO A 41 0.94 0.53 -9.81
CA PRO A 41 1.56 0.16 -8.54
C PRO A 41 1.36 1.22 -7.46
N ALA A 42 1.35 2.51 -7.84
CA ALA A 42 0.99 3.59 -6.93
C ALA A 42 -0.47 3.46 -6.47
N TYR A 43 -1.35 2.93 -7.32
CA TYR A 43 -2.76 2.70 -7.01
C TYR A 43 -2.96 1.48 -6.09
N GLN A 44 -2.17 0.41 -6.28
CA GLN A 44 -2.18 -0.74 -5.37
C GLN A 44 -1.60 -0.41 -3.99
N TYR A 45 -0.48 0.29 -3.95
CA TYR A 45 0.07 0.84 -2.70
C TYR A 45 -0.97 1.76 -2.04
N TRP A 46 -1.65 2.60 -2.84
CA TRP A 46 -2.71 3.48 -2.38
C TRP A 46 -3.83 2.74 -1.69
N ILE A 47 -4.36 1.65 -2.28
CA ILE A 47 -5.46 0.87 -1.70
C ILE A 47 -5.04 0.21 -0.37
N LEU A 48 -3.85 -0.40 -0.33
CA LEU A 48 -3.43 -1.20 0.83
C LEU A 48 -3.00 -0.35 2.03
N ALA A 49 -2.47 0.85 1.79
CA ALA A 49 -1.99 1.74 2.83
C ALA A 49 -2.99 2.87 3.12
N THR A 50 -4.30 2.73 2.91
CA THR A 50 -5.22 3.81 3.31
C THR A 50 -5.41 3.88 4.83
N PRO A 51 -5.67 5.09 5.40
CA PRO A 51 -6.09 5.22 6.78
C PRO A 51 -7.33 4.39 7.12
N GLU A 52 -8.20 4.14 6.14
CA GLU A 52 -9.41 3.34 6.27
C GLU A 52 -9.06 1.85 6.47
N ILE A 53 -8.11 1.29 5.72
CA ILE A 53 -7.62 -0.08 5.93
C ILE A 53 -6.93 -0.21 7.29
N GLN A 54 -6.11 0.77 7.67
CA GLN A 54 -5.52 0.80 9.01
C GLN A 54 -6.61 0.85 10.08
N HIS A 55 -7.66 1.66 9.88
CA HIS A 55 -8.80 1.78 10.80
C HIS A 55 -9.48 0.45 11.04
N ILE A 56 -9.86 -0.22 9.95
CA ILE A 56 -10.56 -1.50 9.99
C ILE A 56 -9.68 -2.56 10.66
N LEU A 57 -8.42 -2.72 10.23
CA LEU A 57 -7.59 -3.82 10.73
C LEU A 57 -7.18 -3.63 12.20
N VAL A 58 -6.76 -2.42 12.58
CA VAL A 58 -6.26 -2.17 13.95
C VAL A 58 -7.40 -1.96 14.93
N TRP A 59 -8.36 -1.07 14.62
CA TRP A 59 -9.38 -0.67 15.59
C TRP A 59 -10.64 -1.54 15.52
N GLU A 60 -11.09 -1.95 14.34
CA GLU A 60 -12.30 -2.79 14.23
C GLU A 60 -12.00 -4.28 14.38
N GLN A 61 -10.89 -4.77 13.82
CA GLN A 61 -10.48 -6.18 13.86
C GLN A 61 -9.46 -6.49 14.97
N GLY A 62 -9.06 -5.48 15.76
CA GLY A 62 -8.24 -5.66 16.95
C GLY A 62 -6.80 -6.10 16.67
N TRP A 63 -6.25 -5.84 15.48
CA TRP A 63 -4.85 -6.13 15.21
C TRP A 63 -3.94 -5.20 16.02
N SER A 64 -2.80 -5.73 16.45
CA SER A 64 -1.70 -4.87 16.90
C SER A 64 -1.13 -4.08 15.71
N HIS A 65 -0.49 -2.95 16.01
CA HIS A 65 0.24 -2.17 15.02
C HIS A 65 1.34 -3.01 14.34
N ASP A 66 2.08 -3.82 15.11
CA ASP A 66 3.13 -4.71 14.58
C ASP A 66 2.57 -5.73 13.58
N ARG A 67 1.38 -6.28 13.86
CA ARG A 67 0.71 -7.20 12.96
C ARG A 67 0.26 -6.50 11.68
N TYR A 68 -0.26 -5.27 11.80
CA TYR A 68 -0.62 -4.46 10.64
C TYR A 68 0.60 -4.14 9.77
N GLU A 69 1.73 -3.76 10.38
CA GLU A 69 2.97 -3.47 9.67
C GLU A 69 3.50 -4.70 8.93
N ALA A 70 3.58 -5.85 9.61
CA ALA A 70 4.02 -7.10 8.99
C ALA A 70 3.12 -7.52 7.81
N TRP A 71 1.81 -7.38 7.97
CA TRP A 71 0.86 -7.66 6.89
C TRP A 71 1.00 -6.69 5.72
N LEU A 72 1.15 -5.39 6.01
CA LEU A 72 1.29 -4.38 4.97
C LEU A 72 2.58 -4.60 4.19
N TYR A 73 3.69 -4.89 4.88
CA TYR A 73 4.96 -5.26 4.28
C TYR A 73 4.80 -6.44 3.30
N MET A 74 4.27 -7.57 3.78
CA MET A 74 4.11 -8.76 2.94
C MET A 74 3.16 -8.54 1.76
N SER A 75 2.09 -7.76 1.97
CA SER A 75 1.11 -7.46 0.93
C SER A 75 1.71 -6.61 -0.18
N LEU A 76 2.47 -5.57 0.19
CA LEU A 76 3.18 -4.71 -0.74
C LEU A 76 4.30 -5.45 -1.47
N GLU A 77 5.08 -6.27 -0.76
CA GLU A 77 6.12 -7.11 -1.36
C GLU A 77 5.52 -8.05 -2.42
N THR A 78 4.44 -8.74 -2.07
CA THR A 78 3.75 -9.67 -2.97
C THR A 78 3.10 -8.97 -4.18
N SER A 79 2.58 -7.75 -4.00
CA SER A 79 1.90 -7.03 -5.08
C SER A 79 2.88 -6.33 -6.01
N LEU A 80 3.90 -5.66 -5.46
CA LEU A 80 4.76 -4.73 -6.19
C LEU A 80 6.02 -5.39 -6.76
N LEU A 81 6.61 -6.34 -6.04
CA LEU A 81 7.88 -6.92 -6.46
C LEU A 81 7.65 -8.09 -7.41
N PRO A 82 8.59 -8.35 -8.34
CA PRO A 82 8.66 -9.61 -9.04
C PRO A 82 8.66 -10.72 -7.99
N GLN A 83 7.82 -11.73 -8.18
CA GLN A 83 8.06 -12.96 -7.42
C GLN A 83 9.46 -13.38 -7.81
N ALA A 84 10.33 -13.54 -6.82
CA ALA A 84 11.58 -14.25 -7.02
C ALA A 84 11.14 -15.61 -7.58
N LEU A 85 11.21 -15.74 -8.90
CA LEU A 85 11.13 -17.01 -9.59
C LEU A 85 12.02 -17.91 -8.76
N ALA A 86 11.47 -19.03 -8.32
CA ALA A 86 12.19 -20.08 -7.64
C ALA A 86 13.43 -20.45 -8.50
N LEU A 87 14.51 -19.71 -8.29
CA LEU A 87 15.83 -19.91 -8.88
C LEU A 87 16.71 -20.47 -7.78
N MET A 88 16.23 -21.52 -7.13
CA MET A 88 17.00 -22.56 -6.44
C MET A 88 16.17 -23.84 -6.61
N PRO A 89 16.71 -24.88 -7.27
CA PRO A 89 17.83 -25.66 -6.73
C PRO A 89 19.21 -25.31 -7.29
#